data_AF-A0A3D4AYJ0-F1
#
_entry.id   AF-A0A3D4AYJ0-F1
#
_cell.length_a   1.000
_cell.length_b   1.000
_cell.length_c   1.000
_cell.angle_alpha   90.00
_cell.angle_beta   90.00
_cell.angle_gamma   90.00
#
_symmetry.space_group_name_H-M   'P 1'
#
loop_
_entity.id
_entity.type
_entity.pdbx_description
1 polymer ?
#
loop_
_entity_poly.entity_id
_entity_poly.type
_entity_poly.pdbx_seq_one_letter_code
_entity_poly.pdbx_strand_id
1 'polypeptide(L)' 'MVQGGQSVGRVTSFRYSPTVDSGIGMAWLPQTMGADRTPLLIHTATGDASASVHNQPFYDPDGVKLKT' A
#
# COMPACT_ATOMS: atom_id res chain seq x y z
N MET A 1 0.77 -10.82 -1.91
CA MET A 1 2.02 -10.10 -2.24
C MET A 1 3.11 -11.12 -2.42
N VAL A 2 3.98 -10.94 -3.41
CA VAL A 2 5.01 -11.92 -3.77
C VAL A 2 6.37 -11.25 -3.85
N GLN A 3 7.40 -11.89 -3.29
CA GLN A 3 8.80 -11.50 -3.46
C GLN A 3 9.64 -12.75 -3.62
N GLY A 4 10.48 -12.79 -4.66
CA GLY A 4 11.28 -13.99 -4.98
C GLY A 4 10.43 -15.24 -5.23
N GLY A 5 9.17 -15.09 -5.66
CA GLY A 5 8.24 -16.20 -5.89
C GLY A 5 7.50 -16.72 -4.65
N GLN A 6 7.74 -16.16 -3.46
CA GLN A 6 7.07 -16.56 -2.23
C GLN A 6 6.04 -15.53 -1.77
N SER A 7 4.93 -16.00 -1.17
CA SER A 7 3.92 -15.13 -0.60
C SER A 7 4.46 -14.46 0.67
N VAL A 8 4.70 -13.16 0.60
CA VAL A 8 5.29 -12.36 1.70
C VAL A 8 4.25 -11.59 2.50
N GLY A 9 2.96 -11.75 2.20
CA GLY A 9 1.91 -11.08 2.97
C GLY A 9 0.58 -10.98 2.25
N ARG A 10 -0.40 -10.38 2.92
CA ARG A 10 -1.80 -10.32 2.48
C ARG A 10 -2.37 -8.91 2.57
N VAL A 11 -2.97 -8.45 1.46
CA VAL A 11 -3.80 -7.23 1.41
C VAL A 11 -5.11 -7.51 2.13
N THR A 12 -5.48 -6.67 3.10
CA THR A 12 -6.71 -6.83 3.89
C THR A 12 -7.83 -5.92 3.41
N SER A 13 -7.49 -4.74 2.90
CA SER A 13 -8.43 -3.79 2.31
C SER A 13 -7.77 -3.05 1.15
N PHE A 14 -8.58 -2.71 0.15
CA PHE A 14 -8.13 -1.98 -1.03
C PHE A 14 -9.27 -1.15 -1.61
N ARG A 15 -8.97 0.10 -1.97
CA ARG A 15 -9.86 1.03 -2.67
C ARG A 15 -9.09 1.97 -3.58
N TYR A 16 -9.75 2.39 -4.65
CA TYR A 16 -9.30 3.53 -5.43
C TYR A 16 -9.56 4.82 -4.65
N SER A 17 -8.57 5.70 -4.57
CA SER A 17 -8.71 7.03 -3.99
C SER A 17 -8.66 8.08 -5.09
N PRO A 18 -9.78 8.78 -5.37
CA PRO A 18 -9.81 9.87 -6.34
C PRO A 18 -8.86 11.03 -5.98
N THR A 19 -8.55 11.19 -4.70
CA THR A 19 -7.74 12.30 -4.21
C THR A 19 -6.25 12.16 -4.53
N VAL A 20 -5.75 10.93 -4.62
CA VAL A 20 -4.37 10.62 -5.03
C VAL A 20 -4.29 9.99 -6.41
N ASP A 21 -5.43 9.85 -7.09
CA ASP A 21 -5.59 9.21 -8.40
C ASP A 21 -4.93 7.83 -8.49
N SER A 22 -5.04 7.04 -7.43
CA SER A 22 -4.35 5.75 -7.31
C SER A 22 -5.06 4.78 -6.35
N GLY A 23 -4.73 3.50 -6.48
CA GLY A 23 -5.18 2.44 -5.58
C GLY A 23 -4.41 2.48 -4.26
N ILE A 24 -5.13 2.59 -3.15
CA ILE A 24 -4.56 2.53 -1.79
C ILE A 24 -5.14 1.34 -1.04
N GLY A 25 -4.35 0.74 -0.15
CA GLY A 25 -4.77 -0.42 0.60
C GLY A 25 -3.91 -0.67 1.83
N MET A 26 -4.41 -1.54 2.69
CA MET A 26 -3.68 -2.04 3.86
C MET A 26 -3.26 -3.47 3.63
N ALA A 27 -2.07 -3.81 4.13
CA ALA A 27 -1.56 -5.16 4.02
C ALA A 27 -0.72 -5.54 5.23
N TRP A 28 -0.75 -6.83 5.59
CA TRP A 28 0.17 -7.42 6.56
C TRP A 28 1.45 -7.85 5.86
N LEU A 29 2.58 -7.38 6.39
CA LEU A 29 3.93 -7.65 5.90
C LEU A 29 4.83 -8.05 7.09
N PRO A 30 5.89 -8.85 6.86
CA PRO A 30 6.98 -9.01 7.80
C PRO A 30 7.57 -7.64 8.18
N GLN A 31 8.00 -7.50 9.44
CA GLN A 31 8.57 -6.25 9.94
C GLN A 31 9.74 -5.74 9.09
N THR A 32 10.53 -6.64 8.51
CA THR A 32 11.67 -6.31 7.64
C THR A 32 11.27 -5.64 6.32
N MET A 33 9.98 -5.63 5.97
CA MET A 33 9.43 -5.07 4.73
C MET A 33 8.49 -3.89 4.94
N GLY A 34 8.31 -3.44 6.19
CA GLY A 34 7.41 -2.32 6.53
C GLY A 34 8.03 -0.93 6.36
N ALA A 35 9.22 -0.82 5.75
CA ALA A 35 9.87 0.47 5.56
C ALA A 35 9.17 1.26 4.44
N ASP A 36 9.01 2.57 4.62
CA ASP A 36 8.41 3.46 3.62
C ASP A 36 9.13 3.31 2.27
N ARG A 37 8.38 3.39 1.17
CA ARG A 37 8.84 3.22 -0.21
C ARG A 37 9.40 1.83 -0.56
N THR A 38 9.27 0.84 0.33
CA THR A 38 9.62 -0.54 -0.02
C THR A 38 8.76 -1.01 -1.21
N PRO A 39 9.37 -1.42 -2.33
CA PRO A 39 8.62 -1.87 -3.49
C PRO A 39 7.98 -3.25 -3.22
N LEU A 40 6.75 -3.42 -3.68
CA LEU A 40 5.96 -4.62 -3.50
C LEU A 40 5.29 -5.03 -4.81
N LEU A 41 5.17 -6.34 -5.03
CA LEU A 41 4.35 -6.90 -6.10
C LEU A 41 3.10 -7.55 -5.50
N ILE A 42 1.94 -7.05 -5.89
CA ILE A 42 0.63 -7.55 -5.46
C ILE A 42 0.07 -8.42 -6.58
N HIS A 43 0.06 -9.73 -6.36
CA HIS A 43 -0.64 -10.65 -7.26
C HIS A 43 -2.16 -10.51 -7.08
N THR A 44 -2.87 -10.23 -8.16
CA THR A 44 -4.34 -10.13 -8.20
C THR A 44 -4.91 -11.09 -9.25
N ALA A 45 -6.22 -11.35 -9.21
CA ALA A 45 -6.88 -12.23 -10.18
C ALA A 45 -6.74 -11.75 -11.64
N THR A 46 -6.53 -10.45 -11.84
CA THR A 46 -6.39 -9.82 -13.17
C THR A 46 -4.94 -9.59 -13.58
N GLY A 47 -3.97 -9.97 -12.75
CA GLY A 47 -2.54 -9.77 -13.01
C GLY A 47 -1.78 -9.17 -11.82
N ASP A 48 -0.48 -8.97 -12.03
CA ASP A 48 0.38 -8.37 -11.02
C ASP A 48 0.28 -6.84 -11.03
N ALA A 49 0.13 -6.25 -9.85
CA ALA A 49 0.15 -4.82 -9.65
C ALA A 49 1.40 -4.41 -8.85
N SER A 50 2.12 -3.41 -9.34
CA SER A 50 3.23 -2.80 -8.61
C SER A 50 2.70 -1.82 -7.57
N ALA A 51 3.24 -1.88 -6.35
CA ALA A 51 2.90 -0.99 -5.26
C ALA A 51 4.15 -0.65 -4.43
N SER A 52 4.04 0.34 -3.56
CA SER A 52 5.07 0.65 -2.57
C SER A 52 4.44 0.83 -1.20
N VAL A 53 5.16 0.44 -0.16
CA VAL A 53 4.78 0.74 1.22
C VAL A 53 4.72 2.25 1.42
N HIS A 54 3.65 2.73 2.06
CA HIS A 54 3.52 4.12 2.45
C HIS A 54 3.17 4.24 3.93
N ASN A 55 4.02 4.94 4.69
CA ASN A 55 3.91 5.01 6.16
C ASN A 55 3.31 6.34 6.63
N GLN A 56 2.98 7.23 5.71
CA GLN A 56 2.35 8.51 5.98
C GLN A 56 0.88 8.48 5.54
N PRO A 57 0.06 9.43 6.02
CA PRO A 57 -1.27 9.63 5.48
C PRO A 57 -1.23 9.80 3.96
N PHE A 58 -2.02 9.00 3.24
CA PHE A 58 -2.14 9.11 1.78
C PHE A 58 -2.72 10.46 1.35
N TYR A 59 -3.42 11.15 2.25
CA TYR A 59 -4.04 12.44 1.98
C TYR A 59 -3.77 13.40 3.13
N ASP A 60 -3.60 14.68 2.81
CA ASP A 60 -3.36 15.77 3.75
C ASP A 60 -2.17 15.46 4.70
N PRO A 61 -0.95 15.30 4.16
CA PRO A 61 0.23 14.99 4.98
C PRO A 61 0.52 16.09 6.03
N ASP A 62 0.10 17.32 5.77
CA ASP A 62 0.26 18.48 6.66
C ASP A 62 -0.88 18.62 7.69
N GLY A 63 -1.91 17.77 7.63
CA GLY A 63 -3.02 17.73 8.58
C GLY A 63 -3.86 19.00 8.63
N VAL A 64 -3.87 19.80 7.56
CA VAL A 64 -4.50 21.13 7.53
C VAL A 64 -6.02 21.04 7.63
N LYS A 65 -6.61 19.93 7.20
CA LYS A 65 -8.07 19.71 7.20
C LYS A 65 -8.63 19.21 8.52
N LEU A 66 -7.78 18.78 9.46
CA LEU A 66 -8.20 18.42 10.81
C LEU A 66 -8.03 19.61 11.77
N LYS A 67 -8.71 20.72 11.46
CA LYS A 67 -8.84 21.86 12.38
C LYS A 67 -10.33 22.15 12.56
N THR A 68 -10.91 21.55 13.60
CA THR A 68 -12.20 21.95 14.17
C THR A 68 -12.00 22.19 15.65
#